data_AF-A0A967BUH9-F1
#
_entry.id   AF-A0A967BUH9-F1
#
_cell.length_a   1.000
_cell.length_b   1.000
_cell.length_c   1.000
_cell.angle_alpha   90.00
_cell.angle_beta   90.00
_cell.angle_gamma   90.00
#
_symmetry.space_group_name_H-M   'P 1'
#
loop_
_entity.id
_entity.type
_entity.pdbx_description
1 polymer ?
#
loop_
_entity_poly.entity_id
_entity_poly.type
_entity_poly.pdbx_seq_one_letter_code
_entity_poly.pdbx_strand_id
1 'polypeptide(L)'
;MYRTRFMAVIFLSLLYLGLSSAGVAGAATQTRPDPMEQLRPFVNEIVGILTDKDLAGKANCRKRRQRVMAAAHERFDFKEMSKRVLGREWRKLSPQQKEHFVTLFTKLLEHAYIGKIEDYSKQTVEFKRQRIRGNRAEVQTVLKEKNVVIPVSYIMILENGNQWMVYDIIVEGVSLVRNYMEQFREIVRQGGYSELIKLLENKIDTLEHDLSKTCPIDLPRKAVP
;
A
#
# COMPACT_ATOMS: atom_id res chain seq x y z
N MET A 1 -33.04 20.42 -77.80
CA MET A 1 -33.21 19.32 -78.78
C MET A 1 -33.33 18.02 -77.99
N TYR A 2 -34.52 17.48 -77.78
CA TYR A 2 -35.12 16.39 -78.59
C TYR A 2 -34.13 15.21 -78.70
N ARG A 3 -34.34 14.01 -78.14
CA ARG A 3 -35.49 13.13 -78.38
C ARG A 3 -35.30 11.77 -77.68
N THR A 4 -36.45 11.14 -77.41
CA THR A 4 -36.79 9.69 -77.49
C THR A 4 -36.13 8.71 -76.51
N ARG A 5 -36.85 7.97 -75.64
CA ARG A 5 -37.99 7.00 -75.75
C ARG A 5 -37.57 5.56 -76.12
N PHE A 6 -37.92 4.63 -75.21
CA PHE A 6 -38.07 3.15 -75.35
C PHE A 6 -36.77 2.37 -75.68
N MET A 7 -36.44 1.21 -75.12
CA MET A 7 -37.24 0.01 -74.90
C MET A 7 -36.55 -0.98 -73.91
N ALA A 8 -37.32 -1.88 -73.31
CA ALA A 8 -36.92 -2.90 -72.35
C ALA A 8 -36.06 -4.04 -72.94
N VAL A 9 -35.07 -4.55 -72.18
CA VAL A 9 -34.62 -5.95 -72.23
C VAL A 9 -34.18 -6.39 -70.83
N ILE A 10 -34.78 -7.48 -70.36
CA ILE A 10 -34.54 -8.23 -69.13
C ILE A 10 -33.22 -8.98 -69.24
N PHE A 11 -32.32 -8.89 -68.26
CA PHE A 11 -31.40 -9.99 -67.95
C PHE A 11 -31.11 -10.08 -66.45
N LEU A 12 -31.47 -11.24 -65.93
CA LEU A 12 -31.28 -11.75 -64.58
C LEU A 12 -29.79 -11.76 -64.21
N SER A 13 -29.39 -10.99 -63.20
CA SER A 13 -28.11 -11.19 -62.50
C SER A 13 -28.24 -10.72 -61.06
N LEU A 14 -28.26 -11.70 -60.14
CA LEU A 14 -28.19 -11.52 -58.70
C LEU A 14 -26.85 -10.84 -58.36
N LEU A 15 -26.90 -9.55 -58.04
CA LEU A 15 -25.74 -8.76 -57.64
C LEU A 15 -25.98 -8.16 -56.24
N TYR A 16 -25.21 -8.68 -55.28
CA TYR A 16 -24.75 -8.05 -54.03
C TYR A 16 -25.78 -7.37 -53.10
N LEU A 17 -25.85 -7.88 -51.86
CA LEU A 17 -25.64 -7.02 -50.68
C LEU A 17 -25.08 -7.87 -49.52
N GLY A 18 -23.79 -8.21 -49.62
CA GLY A 18 -23.03 -8.65 -48.45
C GLY A 18 -22.74 -7.42 -47.59
N LEU A 19 -23.60 -7.17 -46.59
CA LEU A 19 -23.41 -6.11 -45.61
C LEU A 19 -22.25 -6.50 -44.69
N SER A 20 -21.01 -6.19 -45.08
CA SER A 20 -19.87 -6.32 -44.19
C SER A 20 -19.98 -5.27 -43.07
N SER A 21 -20.58 -5.67 -41.95
CA SER A 21 -20.47 -4.94 -40.70
C SER A 21 -18.99 -4.94 -40.28
N ALA A 22 -18.27 -3.88 -40.64
CA ALA A 22 -17.01 -3.55 -40.01
C ALA A 22 -17.31 -3.30 -38.53
N GLY A 23 -17.12 -4.33 -37.70
CA GLY A 23 -17.16 -4.20 -36.26
C GLY A 23 -16.10 -3.18 -35.87
N VAL A 24 -16.54 -1.99 -35.48
CA VAL A 24 -15.70 -1.03 -34.80
C VAL A 24 -15.34 -1.71 -33.48
N ALA A 25 -14.19 -2.36 -33.44
CA ALA A 25 -13.60 -2.86 -32.21
C ALA A 25 -13.36 -1.63 -31.34
N GLY A 26 -14.30 -1.35 -30.44
CA GLY A 26 -14.13 -0.34 -29.41
C GLY A 26 -12.85 -0.70 -28.68
N ALA A 27 -11.82 0.12 -28.83
CA ALA A 27 -10.64 0.02 -27.99
C ALA A 27 -11.15 0.12 -26.55
N ALA A 28 -11.16 -1.01 -25.84
CA ALA A 28 -11.46 -1.03 -24.43
C ALA A 28 -10.46 -0.08 -23.79
N THR A 29 -10.94 1.10 -23.40
CA THR A 29 -10.18 2.02 -22.59
C THR A 29 -9.96 1.24 -21.30
N GLN A 30 -8.76 0.68 -21.12
CA GLN A 30 -8.41 0.07 -19.86
C GLN A 30 -8.43 1.20 -18.84
N THR A 31 -9.57 1.33 -18.15
CA THR A 31 -9.73 2.28 -17.06
C THR A 31 -8.67 1.93 -16.05
N ARG A 32 -7.67 2.81 -15.92
CA ARG A 32 -6.59 2.63 -14.96
C ARG A 32 -7.22 2.43 -13.58
N PRO A 33 -6.78 1.44 -12.79
CA PRO A 33 -7.30 1.23 -11.45
C PRO A 33 -7.22 2.51 -10.63
N ASP A 34 -8.27 2.80 -9.88
CA ASP A 34 -8.34 3.97 -9.02
C ASP A 34 -7.64 3.68 -7.67
N PRO A 35 -6.59 4.43 -7.28
CA PRO A 35 -5.87 4.17 -6.04
C PRO A 35 -6.69 4.49 -4.80
N MET A 36 -7.58 5.48 -4.84
CA MET A 36 -8.48 5.77 -3.72
C MET A 36 -9.50 4.64 -3.52
N GLU A 37 -10.07 4.11 -4.60
CA GLU A 37 -10.99 2.96 -4.53
C GLU A 37 -10.30 1.71 -4.01
N GLN A 38 -9.01 1.49 -4.33
CA GLN A 38 -8.26 0.35 -3.79
C GLN A 38 -7.79 0.55 -2.34
N LEU A 39 -7.49 1.79 -1.93
CA LEU A 39 -7.04 2.09 -0.58
C LEU A 39 -8.19 2.11 0.43
N ARG A 40 -9.39 2.53 0.02
CA ARG A 40 -10.54 2.70 0.92
C ARG A 40 -10.96 1.41 1.65
N PRO A 41 -11.06 0.23 1.00
CA PRO A 41 -11.37 -1.03 1.68
C PRO A 41 -10.38 -1.36 2.80
N PHE A 42 -9.09 -1.15 2.56
CA PHE A 42 -8.05 -1.37 3.56
C PHE A 42 -8.19 -0.43 4.77
N VAL A 43 -8.40 0.86 4.53
CA VAL A 43 -8.64 1.81 5.63
C VAL A 43 -9.88 1.43 6.43
N ASN A 44 -10.96 1.05 5.75
CA ASN A 44 -12.19 0.60 6.40
C ASN A 44 -11.99 -0.70 7.20
N GLU A 45 -11.19 -1.63 6.69
CA GLU A 45 -10.84 -2.87 7.38
C GLU A 45 -10.06 -2.59 8.67
N ILE A 46 -9.04 -1.71 8.61
CA ILE A 46 -8.31 -1.29 9.82
C ILE A 46 -9.26 -0.67 10.84
N VAL A 47 -10.12 0.26 10.42
CA VAL A 47 -11.12 0.87 11.32
C VAL A 47 -12.06 -0.20 11.90
N GLY A 48 -12.50 -1.15 11.08
CA GLY A 48 -13.32 -2.27 11.52
C GLY A 48 -12.63 -3.13 12.58
N ILE A 49 -11.37 -3.50 12.36
CA ILE A 49 -10.55 -4.25 13.33
C ILE A 49 -10.40 -3.49 14.66
N LEU A 50 -10.19 -2.18 14.60
CA LEU A 50 -9.97 -1.34 15.79
C LEU A 50 -11.25 -1.05 16.58
N THR A 51 -12.42 -1.11 15.92
CA THR A 51 -13.73 -0.84 16.54
C THR A 51 -14.53 -2.11 16.86
N ASP A 52 -14.05 -3.28 16.43
CA ASP A 52 -14.63 -4.58 16.73
C ASP A 52 -14.59 -4.86 18.25
N LYS A 53 -15.77 -5.02 18.83
CA LYS A 53 -15.96 -5.30 20.27
C LYS A 53 -15.35 -6.65 20.67
N ASP A 54 -15.34 -7.63 19.78
CA ASP A 54 -14.77 -8.96 20.03
C ASP A 54 -13.24 -8.95 19.98
N LEU A 55 -12.66 -7.90 19.39
CA LEU A 55 -11.22 -7.65 19.40
C LEU A 55 -10.80 -6.64 20.46
N ALA A 56 -11.74 -6.10 21.25
CA ALA A 56 -11.45 -5.09 22.26
C ALA A 56 -10.74 -5.68 23.50
N GLY A 57 -10.11 -4.79 24.26
CA GLY A 57 -9.46 -5.12 25.53
C GLY A 57 -8.06 -5.74 25.40
N LYS A 58 -7.41 -5.93 26.55
CA LYS A 58 -6.05 -6.49 26.65
C LYS A 58 -6.00 -7.98 26.31
N ALA A 59 -7.06 -8.75 26.56
CA ALA A 59 -7.09 -10.17 26.26
C ALA A 59 -6.98 -10.47 24.75
N ASN A 60 -7.55 -9.59 23.91
CA ASN A 60 -7.59 -9.76 22.45
C ASN A 60 -6.53 -8.96 21.69
N CYS A 61 -5.65 -8.23 22.40
CA CYS A 61 -4.67 -7.34 21.76
C CYS A 61 -3.80 -8.08 20.73
N ARG A 62 -3.37 -9.32 21.00
CA ARG A 62 -2.56 -10.10 20.06
C ARG A 62 -3.31 -10.36 18.75
N LYS A 63 -4.55 -10.86 18.85
CA LYS A 63 -5.39 -11.15 17.69
C LYS A 63 -5.69 -9.88 16.89
N ARG A 64 -5.97 -8.76 17.58
CA ARG A 64 -6.20 -7.45 16.96
C ARG A 64 -4.95 -6.98 16.20
N ARG A 65 -3.79 -6.99 16.84
CA ARG A 65 -2.51 -6.60 16.23
C ARG A 65 -2.14 -7.47 15.03
N GLN A 66 -2.32 -8.78 15.14
CA GLN A 66 -2.09 -9.72 14.03
C GLN A 66 -2.98 -9.40 12.82
N ARG A 67 -4.26 -9.08 13.04
CA ARG A 67 -5.18 -8.68 11.95
C ARG A 67 -4.77 -7.36 11.31
N VAL A 68 -4.40 -6.35 12.12
CA VAL A 68 -3.88 -5.07 11.61
C VAL A 68 -2.63 -5.29 10.76
N MET A 69 -1.67 -6.08 11.24
CA MET A 69 -0.44 -6.39 10.51
C MET A 69 -0.77 -7.13 9.20
N ALA A 70 -1.62 -8.16 9.23
CA ALA A 70 -2.04 -8.90 8.04
C ALA A 70 -2.64 -7.98 6.97
N ALA A 71 -3.59 -7.10 7.35
CA ALA A 71 -4.17 -6.13 6.44
C ALA A 71 -3.11 -5.17 5.86
N ALA A 72 -2.13 -4.76 6.67
CA ALA A 72 -1.03 -3.92 6.20
C ALA A 72 -0.16 -4.65 5.16
N HIS A 73 0.18 -5.92 5.38
CA HIS A 73 0.95 -6.74 4.42
C HIS A 73 0.26 -6.89 3.06
N GLU A 74 -1.07 -6.80 2.98
CA GLU A 74 -1.79 -6.87 1.71
C GLU A 74 -1.71 -5.58 0.88
N ARG A 75 -1.39 -4.44 1.50
CA ARG A 75 -1.45 -3.12 0.85
C ARG A 75 -0.17 -2.31 0.91
N PHE A 76 0.81 -2.74 1.69
CA PHE A 76 2.10 -2.08 1.80
C PHE A 76 3.18 -2.88 1.09
N ASP A 77 3.94 -2.20 0.23
CA ASP A 77 5.14 -2.76 -0.37
C ASP A 77 6.35 -2.45 0.51
N PHE A 78 6.55 -3.28 1.53
CA PHE A 78 7.67 -3.17 2.45
C PHE A 78 9.04 -3.34 1.77
N LYS A 79 9.09 -3.99 0.61
CA LYS A 79 10.32 -4.15 -0.17
C LYS A 79 10.70 -2.85 -0.87
N GLU A 80 9.74 -2.17 -1.50
CA GLU A 80 9.98 -0.85 -2.08
C GLU A 80 10.23 0.21 -1.00
N MET A 81 9.57 0.13 0.15
CA MET A 81 9.90 0.95 1.34
C MET A 81 11.38 0.78 1.71
N SER A 82 11.81 -0.47 1.92
CA SER A 82 13.18 -0.81 2.32
C SER A 82 14.23 -0.34 1.31
N LYS A 83 13.96 -0.56 0.02
CA LYS A 83 14.80 -0.09 -1.08
C LYS A 83 14.97 1.43 -1.08
N ARG A 84 13.91 2.18 -0.80
CA ARG A 84 13.95 3.65 -0.75
C ARG A 84 14.70 4.17 0.46
N VAL A 85 14.46 3.56 1.62
CA VAL A 85 15.15 3.93 2.85
C VAL A 85 16.66 3.72 2.75
N LEU A 86 17.12 2.63 2.14
CA LEU A 86 18.55 2.39 1.93
C LEU A 86 19.15 3.12 0.71
N GLY A 87 18.31 3.57 -0.23
CA GLY A 87 18.73 4.36 -1.38
C GLY A 87 19.89 3.72 -2.17
N ARG A 88 21.04 4.39 -2.21
CA ARG A 88 22.21 3.90 -2.95
C ARG A 88 22.80 2.61 -2.37
N GLU A 89 22.71 2.44 -1.05
CA GLU A 89 23.28 1.29 -0.34
C GLU A 89 22.59 -0.01 -0.75
N TRP A 90 21.28 0.04 -1.02
CA TRP A 90 20.49 -1.10 -1.50
C TRP A 90 21.15 -1.83 -2.67
N ARG A 91 21.78 -1.10 -3.60
CA ARG A 91 22.40 -1.70 -4.80
C ARG A 91 23.66 -2.52 -4.50
N LYS A 92 24.31 -2.29 -3.36
CA LYS A 92 25.53 -2.99 -2.94
C LYS A 92 25.23 -4.31 -2.21
N LEU A 93 24.01 -4.46 -1.69
CA LEU A 93 23.61 -5.61 -0.89
C LEU A 93 23.36 -6.86 -1.74
N SER A 94 23.76 -8.01 -1.21
CA SER A 94 23.37 -9.33 -1.75
C SER A 94 21.86 -9.54 -1.65
N PRO A 95 21.29 -10.49 -2.42
CA PRO A 95 19.87 -10.85 -2.29
C PRO A 95 19.47 -11.20 -0.85
N GLN A 96 20.31 -11.96 -0.14
CA GLN A 96 20.08 -12.37 1.25
C GLN A 96 20.10 -11.18 2.21
N GLN A 97 21.04 -10.24 2.00
CA GLN A 97 21.10 -9.02 2.81
C GLN A 97 19.87 -8.14 2.59
N LYS A 98 19.40 -8.02 1.34
CA LYS A 98 18.17 -7.28 1.01
C LYS A 98 16.96 -7.87 1.71
N GLU A 99 16.78 -9.19 1.64
CA GLU A 99 15.68 -9.88 2.29
C GLU A 99 15.73 -9.74 3.81
N HIS A 100 16.91 -9.95 4.41
CA HIS A 100 17.11 -9.78 5.84
C HIS A 100 16.77 -8.35 6.30
N PHE A 101 17.23 -7.33 5.57
CA PHE A 101 16.89 -5.94 5.88
C PHE A 101 15.38 -5.67 5.73
N VAL A 102 14.72 -6.20 4.70
CA VAL A 102 13.26 -6.07 4.56
C VAL A 102 12.56 -6.64 5.78
N THR A 103 12.94 -7.83 6.23
CA THR A 103 12.39 -8.45 7.44
C THR A 103 12.57 -7.56 8.67
N LEU A 104 13.79 -7.08 8.92
CA LEU A 104 14.06 -6.22 10.08
C LEU A 104 13.32 -4.88 10.00
N PHE A 105 13.33 -4.24 8.84
CA PHE A 105 12.68 -2.94 8.67
C PHE A 105 11.15 -3.05 8.79
N THR A 106 10.54 -4.09 8.22
CA THR A 106 9.11 -4.39 8.42
C THR A 106 8.79 -4.57 9.90
N LYS A 107 9.57 -5.41 10.60
CA LYS A 107 9.38 -5.67 12.04
C LYS A 107 9.55 -4.40 12.88
N LEU A 108 10.52 -3.54 12.54
CA LEU A 108 10.67 -2.22 13.16
C LEU A 108 9.41 -1.38 13.00
N LEU A 109 8.86 -1.27 11.80
CA LEU A 109 7.67 -0.46 11.52
C LEU A 109 6.44 -1.01 12.24
N GLU A 110 6.21 -2.31 12.15
CA GLU A 110 5.14 -2.99 12.87
C GLU A 110 5.19 -2.65 14.35
N HIS A 111 6.35 -2.83 14.99
CA HIS A 111 6.46 -2.64 16.43
C HIS A 111 6.45 -1.17 16.86
N ALA A 112 7.02 -0.28 16.05
CA ALA A 112 7.06 1.15 16.35
C ALA A 112 5.70 1.84 16.22
N TYR A 113 4.81 1.33 15.36
CA TYR A 113 3.55 2.00 15.03
C TYR A 113 2.30 1.25 15.48
N ILE A 114 2.36 -0.06 15.78
CA ILE A 114 1.15 -0.82 16.13
C ILE A 114 0.41 -0.24 17.32
N GLY A 115 1.12 0.17 18.38
CA GLY A 115 0.48 0.79 19.55
C GLY A 115 -0.23 2.09 19.21
N LYS A 116 0.38 2.93 18.36
CA LYS A 116 -0.24 4.18 17.89
C LYS A 116 -1.47 3.89 17.04
N ILE A 117 -1.42 2.89 16.16
CA ILE A 117 -2.57 2.49 15.33
C ILE A 117 -3.73 2.05 16.23
N GLU A 118 -3.47 1.32 17.32
CA GLU A 118 -4.51 0.91 18.28
C GLU A 118 -5.18 2.11 18.99
N ASP A 119 -4.45 3.20 19.20
CA ASP A 119 -5.00 4.44 19.75
C ASP A 119 -5.95 5.15 18.76
N TYR A 120 -5.88 4.82 17.45
CA TYR A 120 -6.70 5.40 16.40
C TYR A 120 -8.08 4.71 16.20
N SER A 121 -8.78 4.37 17.29
CA SER A 121 -10.09 3.68 17.25
C SER A 121 -11.32 4.59 17.26
N LYS A 122 -11.16 5.90 17.48
CA LYS A 122 -12.27 6.86 17.67
C LYS A 122 -12.35 7.90 16.56
N GLN A 123 -11.39 7.90 15.66
CA GLN A 123 -11.20 8.89 14.62
C GLN A 123 -11.93 8.45 13.35
N THR A 124 -12.47 9.44 12.63
CA THR A 124 -13.03 9.19 11.30
C THR A 124 -11.97 9.49 10.25
N VAL A 125 -11.92 8.67 9.20
CA VAL A 125 -11.03 8.90 8.06
C VAL A 125 -11.82 9.51 6.91
N GLU A 126 -11.47 10.73 6.53
CA GLU A 126 -12.06 11.41 5.38
C GLU A 126 -11.10 11.36 4.19
N PHE A 127 -11.51 10.75 3.08
CA PHE A 127 -10.77 10.82 1.81
C PHE A 127 -10.99 12.17 1.14
N LYS A 128 -9.91 12.87 0.79
CA LYS A 128 -9.98 14.22 0.26
C LYS A 128 -9.81 14.27 -1.26
N ARG A 129 -8.64 13.84 -1.74
CA ARG A 129 -8.30 13.86 -3.16
C ARG A 129 -7.22 12.84 -3.46
N GLN A 130 -7.06 12.54 -4.74
CA GLN A 130 -5.93 11.76 -5.23
C GLN A 130 -5.22 12.47 -6.36
N ARG A 131 -3.94 12.13 -6.57
CA ARG A 131 -3.15 12.55 -7.73
C ARG A 131 -2.48 11.32 -8.31
N ILE A 132 -2.57 11.13 -9.62
CA ILE A 132 -1.96 9.99 -10.32
C ILE A 132 -0.97 10.53 -11.36
N ARG A 133 0.24 9.98 -11.38
CA ARG A 133 1.28 10.29 -12.37
C ARG A 133 1.99 8.99 -12.80
N GLY A 134 1.64 8.49 -13.98
CA GLY A 134 2.17 7.21 -14.47
C GLY A 134 1.79 6.08 -13.51
N ASN A 135 2.79 5.35 -13.01
CA ASN A 135 2.64 4.25 -12.04
C ASN A 135 2.83 4.73 -10.58
N ARG A 136 2.65 6.02 -10.31
CA ARG A 136 2.68 6.57 -8.96
C ARG A 136 1.39 7.30 -8.66
N ALA A 137 0.96 7.24 -7.41
CA ALA A 137 -0.17 8.00 -6.92
C ALA A 137 0.08 8.55 -5.52
N GLU A 138 -0.66 9.59 -5.18
CA GLU A 138 -0.84 10.09 -3.82
C GLU A 138 -2.34 10.09 -3.52
N VAL A 139 -2.75 9.45 -2.43
CA VAL A 139 -4.11 9.56 -1.90
C VAL A 139 -4.05 10.33 -0.59
N GLN A 140 -4.76 11.45 -0.52
CA GLN A 140 -4.80 12.32 0.65
C GLN A 140 -6.06 12.03 1.49
N THR A 141 -5.87 11.76 2.76
CA THR A 141 -6.92 11.62 3.75
C THR A 141 -6.68 12.56 4.94
N VAL A 142 -7.70 12.66 5.79
CA VAL A 142 -7.64 13.37 7.05
C VAL A 142 -8.23 12.49 8.14
N LEU A 143 -7.47 12.26 9.21
CA LEU A 143 -7.99 11.67 10.44
C LEU A 143 -8.61 12.79 11.29
N LYS A 144 -9.86 12.63 11.70
CA LYS A 144 -10.57 13.61 12.53
C LYS A 144 -10.96 13.02 13.88
N GLU A 145 -10.57 13.70 14.95
CA GLU A 145 -11.07 13.46 16.31
C GLU A 145 -11.45 14.77 16.99
N LYS A 146 -12.74 15.01 17.21
CA LYS A 146 -13.22 16.25 17.86
C LYS A 146 -12.61 17.50 17.20
N ASN A 147 -11.63 18.14 17.85
CA ASN A 147 -10.94 19.35 17.39
C ASN A 147 -9.56 19.08 16.76
N VAL A 148 -9.15 17.82 16.66
CA VAL A 148 -7.87 17.39 16.09
C VAL A 148 -8.08 16.92 14.65
N VAL A 149 -7.27 17.43 13.75
CA VAL A 149 -7.34 17.17 12.31
C VAL A 149 -5.93 16.84 11.82
N ILE A 150 -5.68 15.56 11.52
CA ILE A 150 -4.36 15.07 11.14
C ILE A 150 -4.37 14.71 9.65
N PRO A 151 -3.68 15.47 8.78
CA PRO A 151 -3.54 15.11 7.38
C PRO A 151 -2.61 13.91 7.20
N VAL A 152 -3.04 12.95 6.38
CA VAL A 152 -2.28 11.75 6.03
C VAL A 152 -2.26 11.59 4.51
N SER A 153 -1.08 11.48 3.90
CA SER A 153 -0.94 11.11 2.49
C SER A 153 -0.35 9.71 2.36
N TYR A 154 -0.99 8.87 1.55
CA TYR A 154 -0.49 7.54 1.17
C TYR A 154 0.16 7.65 -0.20
N ILE A 155 1.46 7.37 -0.27
CA ILE A 155 2.20 7.39 -1.53
C ILE A 155 2.27 5.97 -2.08
N MET A 156 1.75 5.79 -3.28
CA MET A 156 1.47 4.48 -3.85
C MET A 156 2.21 4.25 -5.16
N ILE A 157 2.53 2.98 -5.43
CA ILE A 157 3.11 2.49 -6.69
C ILE A 157 2.15 1.47 -7.31
N LEU A 158 2.00 1.53 -8.64
CA LEU A 158 1.20 0.56 -9.38
C LEU A 158 2.06 -0.65 -9.72
N GLU A 159 1.74 -1.78 -9.11
CA GLU A 159 2.32 -3.09 -9.37
C GLU A 159 1.45 -3.88 -10.35
N ASN A 160 2.10 -4.68 -11.19
CA ASN A 160 1.47 -5.61 -12.14
C ASN A 160 0.40 -4.98 -13.06
N GLY A 161 0.40 -3.65 -13.19
CA GLY A 161 -0.56 -2.87 -13.98
C GLY A 161 -1.94 -2.71 -13.36
N ASN A 162 -2.24 -3.37 -12.23
CA ASN A 162 -3.60 -3.41 -11.67
C ASN A 162 -3.69 -3.18 -10.15
N GLN A 163 -2.58 -3.22 -9.40
CA GLN A 163 -2.59 -3.18 -7.93
C GLN A 163 -1.79 -2.00 -7.39
N TRP A 164 -2.44 -1.07 -6.70
CA TRP A 164 -1.78 0.03 -6.03
C TRP A 164 -1.30 -0.38 -4.64
N MET A 165 0.00 -0.27 -4.39
CA MET A 165 0.65 -0.59 -3.12
C MET A 165 1.23 0.67 -2.47
N VAL A 166 0.98 0.86 -1.18
CA VAL A 166 1.56 1.95 -0.39
C VAL A 166 3.04 1.66 -0.14
N TYR A 167 3.91 2.62 -0.44
CA TYR A 167 5.33 2.53 -0.12
C TYR A 167 5.82 3.69 0.73
N ASP A 168 4.97 4.67 1.07
CA ASP A 168 5.29 5.71 2.04
C ASP A 168 4.00 6.29 2.63
N ILE A 169 4.09 6.75 3.88
CA ILE A 169 3.04 7.51 4.54
C ILE A 169 3.63 8.86 4.95
N ILE A 170 2.92 9.92 4.63
CA ILE A 170 3.23 11.27 5.10
C ILE A 170 2.19 11.66 6.13
N VAL A 171 2.60 11.85 7.38
CA VAL A 171 1.74 12.34 8.46
C VAL A 171 2.20 13.74 8.83
N GLU A 172 1.29 14.71 8.81
CA GLU A 172 1.61 16.11 9.13
C GLU A 172 2.80 16.67 8.34
N GLY A 173 2.93 16.26 7.07
CA GLY A 173 4.02 16.68 6.18
C GLY A 173 5.35 15.92 6.35
N VAL A 174 5.42 15.00 7.31
CA VAL A 174 6.62 14.18 7.56
C VAL A 174 6.47 12.82 6.90
N SER A 175 7.29 12.56 5.88
CA SER A 175 7.41 11.26 5.21
C SER A 175 8.14 10.27 6.11
N LEU A 176 7.54 9.11 6.33
CA LEU A 176 8.11 8.02 7.09
C LEU A 176 9.39 7.50 6.43
N VAL A 177 9.34 7.23 5.13
CA VAL A 177 10.49 6.72 4.37
C VAL A 177 11.64 7.73 4.36
N ARG A 178 11.35 9.02 4.14
CA ARG A 178 12.39 10.05 4.13
C ARG A 178 13.05 10.19 5.50
N ASN A 179 12.27 10.17 6.56
CA ASN A 179 12.78 10.25 7.93
C ASN A 179 13.74 9.10 8.26
N TYR A 180 13.37 7.86 7.96
CA TYR A 180 14.28 6.72 8.17
C TYR A 180 15.48 6.74 7.24
N MET A 181 15.31 7.17 5.98
CA MET A 181 16.42 7.30 5.03
C MET A 181 17.51 8.23 5.55
N GLU A 182 17.12 9.38 6.13
CA GLU A 182 18.06 10.34 6.71
C GLU A 182 18.82 9.75 7.90
N GLN A 183 18.10 9.08 8.82
CA GLN A 183 18.72 8.41 9.97
C GLN A 183 19.66 7.27 9.56
N PHE A 184 19.23 6.40 8.64
CA PHE A 184 20.02 5.24 8.24
C PHE A 184 21.22 5.64 7.40
N ARG A 185 21.11 6.71 6.59
CA ARG A 185 22.25 7.26 5.86
C ARG A 185 23.34 7.71 6.83
N GLU A 186 22.99 8.35 7.93
CA GLU A 186 23.95 8.81 8.92
C GLU A 186 24.63 7.63 9.64
N ILE A 187 23.85 6.63 10.07
CA ILE A 187 24.37 5.40 10.68
C ILE A 187 25.33 4.68 9.72
N VAL A 188 24.93 4.46 8.47
CA VAL A 188 25.75 3.77 7.47
C VAL A 188 27.01 4.56 7.15
N ARG A 189 26.96 5.89 7.15
CA ARG A 189 28.13 6.74 6.95
C ARG A 189 29.15 6.59 8.08
N GLN A 190 28.70 6.41 9.33
CA GLN A 190 29.55 6.32 10.51
C GLN A 190 30.08 4.89 10.77
N GLY A 191 29.21 3.89 10.66
CA GLY A 191 29.51 2.50 11.07
C GLY A 191 29.24 1.43 9.99
N GLY A 192 28.83 1.84 8.78
CA GLY A 192 28.52 0.92 7.70
C GLY A 192 27.19 0.18 7.89
N TYR A 193 26.91 -0.75 6.96
CA TYR A 193 25.67 -1.53 6.95
C TYR A 193 25.55 -2.47 8.16
N SER A 194 26.65 -3.05 8.63
CA SER A 194 26.65 -3.93 9.81
C SER A 194 26.20 -3.21 11.07
N GLU A 195 26.60 -1.95 11.27
CA GLU A 195 26.17 -1.15 12.41
C GLU A 195 24.66 -0.83 12.32
N LEU A 196 24.16 -0.54 11.12
CA LEU A 196 22.72 -0.34 10.91
C LEU A 196 21.91 -1.58 11.33
N ILE A 197 22.34 -2.77 10.93
CA ILE A 197 21.65 -4.02 11.28
C ILE A 197 21.64 -4.24 12.79
N LYS A 198 22.79 -4.07 13.45
CA LYS A 198 22.89 -4.18 14.92
C LYS A 198 21.97 -3.19 15.64
N LEU A 199 21.90 -1.95 15.18
CA LEU A 199 21.02 -0.94 15.77
C LEU A 199 19.54 -1.24 15.53
N LEU A 200 19.19 -1.80 14.37
CA LEU A 200 17.83 -2.25 14.08
C LEU A 200 17.40 -3.40 15.00
N GLU A 201 18.23 -4.42 15.14
CA GLU A 201 17.96 -5.57 16.01
C GLU A 201 17.76 -5.11 17.47
N ASN A 202 18.69 -4.31 18.01
CA ASN A 202 18.56 -3.76 19.37
C ASN A 202 17.28 -2.94 19.54
N LYS A 203 16.91 -2.14 18.53
CA LYS A 203 15.70 -1.31 18.59
C LYS A 203 14.44 -2.17 18.56
N ILE A 204 14.42 -3.22 17.74
CA ILE A 204 13.32 -4.18 17.67
C ILE A 204 13.16 -4.89 19.01
N ASP A 205 14.23 -5.39 19.61
CA ASP A 205 14.18 -6.07 20.91
C ASP A 205 13.60 -5.15 22.00
N THR A 206 14.01 -3.89 22.00
CA THR A 206 13.47 -2.86 22.91
C THR A 206 11.96 -2.68 22.70
N LEU A 207 11.52 -2.56 21.44
CA LEU A 207 10.11 -2.39 21.12
C LEU A 207 9.28 -3.64 21.48
N GLU A 208 9.80 -4.84 21.25
CA GLU A 208 9.12 -6.08 21.63
C GLU A 208 8.94 -6.19 23.14
N HIS A 209 10.00 -5.85 23.89
CA HIS A 209 9.92 -5.78 25.35
C HIS A 209 8.84 -4.78 25.79
N ASP A 210 8.77 -3.59 25.21
CA ASP A 210 7.76 -2.58 25.57
C ASP A 210 6.34 -2.97 25.14
N LEU A 211 6.19 -3.61 23.98
CA LEU A 211 4.90 -4.13 23.52
C LEU A 211 4.39 -5.27 24.41
N SER A 212 5.29 -6.10 24.96
CA SER A 212 4.93 -7.16 25.89
C SER A 212 4.29 -6.63 27.18
N LYS A 213 4.62 -5.40 27.60
CA LYS A 213 4.01 -4.75 28.77
C LYS A 213 2.57 -4.29 28.51
N THR A 214 2.28 -3.85 27.29
CA THR A 214 0.95 -3.32 26.91
C THR A 214 0.00 -4.41 26.41
N CYS A 215 0.56 -5.45 25.82
CA CYS A 215 -0.13 -6.63 25.32
C CYS A 215 0.64 -7.87 25.79
N PRO A 216 0.30 -8.44 26.96
CA PRO A 216 1.05 -9.55 27.55
C PRO A 216 1.26 -10.66 26.53
N ILE A 217 2.52 -11.04 26.33
CA ILE A 217 2.88 -12.23 25.57
C ILE A 217 2.70 -13.39 26.54
N ASP A 218 1.74 -14.26 26.27
CA ASP A 218 1.71 -15.56 26.93
C ASP A 218 2.80 -16.37 26.23
N LEU A 219 4.04 -16.22 26.70
CA LEU A 219 5.07 -17.16 26.32
C LEU A 219 4.59 -18.50 26.87
N PRO A 220 4.43 -19.56 26.06
CA PRO A 220 4.37 -20.89 26.66
C PRO A 220 5.61 -20.97 27.55
N ARG A 221 5.41 -21.18 28.86
CA ARG A 221 6.52 -21.39 29.79
C ARG A 221 7.39 -22.44 29.12
N LYS A 222 8.61 -22.07 28.70
CA LYS A 222 9.61 -23.08 28.38
C LYS A 222 9.67 -23.94 29.63
N ALA A 223 9.29 -25.20 29.51
CA ALA A 223 9.63 -26.18 30.53
C ALA A 223 11.16 -26.09 30.65
N VAL A 224 11.62 -25.56 31.77
CA VAL A 224 13.02 -25.66 32.15
C VAL A 224 13.24 -27.15 32.41
N PRO A 225 14.20 -27.80 31.73
CA PRO A 225 14.52 -29.20 31.99
C PRO A 225 15.01 -29.41 33.43
#